data_AF-A0A7K0ZCI1-F1
#
_entry.id   AF-A0A7K0ZCI1-F1
#
_cell.length_a   1.000
_cell.length_b   1.000
_cell.length_c   1.000
_cell.angle_alpha   90.00
_cell.angle_beta   90.00
_cell.angle_gamma   90.00
#
_symmetry.space_group_name_H-M   'P 1'
#
loop_
_entity.id
_entity.type
_entity.pdbx_description
1 polymer ?
#
loop_
_entity_poly.entity_id
_entity_poly.type
_entity_poly.pdbx_seq_one_letter_code
_entity_poly.pdbx_strand_id
1 'polypeptide(L)'
;MCHFNFEIPELNSEEIKFAAQEHVQILDWFILEGGEHDEEKLAQEELHEVRLDGIQYFIGFPTCYKDAYYEYVSDEEEYDDCVVEIAALAVHGAPYSNESLQKFVEPVQIISDNHFIEIDIIDDLEGMVWVCRRFTKAQLASEDFHNMMSYFVGISKDVRYAVFSGNY
;
A
#
# COMPACT_ATOMS: atom_id res chain seq x y z
N MET A 1 -13.48 -18.00 -7.16
CA MET A 1 -12.63 -17.85 -5.97
C MET A 1 -11.21 -17.92 -6.47
N CYS A 2 -10.57 -16.77 -6.68
CA CYS A 2 -9.15 -16.73 -7.03
C CYS A 2 -8.37 -16.81 -5.73
N HIS A 3 -7.68 -17.94 -5.51
CA HIS A 3 -6.71 -18.08 -4.44
C HIS A 3 -5.40 -17.46 -4.95
N PHE A 4 -5.01 -16.32 -4.40
CA PHE A 4 -3.63 -15.85 -4.51
C PHE A 4 -2.78 -16.76 -3.62
N ASN A 5 -2.01 -17.65 -4.24
CA ASN A 5 -0.94 -18.36 -3.54
C ASN A 5 0.25 -17.40 -3.47
N PHE A 6 0.38 -16.70 -2.34
CA PHE A 6 1.65 -16.10 -1.97
C PHE A 6 2.51 -17.20 -1.33
N GLU A 7 3.63 -17.55 -1.98
CA GLU A 7 4.67 -18.33 -1.32
C GLU A 7 5.44 -17.37 -0.42
N ILE A 8 5.31 -17.57 0.89
CA ILE A 8 6.11 -16.87 1.90
C ILE A 8 7.58 -17.22 1.62
N PRO A 9 8.47 -16.25 1.37
CA PRO A 9 9.89 -16.53 1.17
C PRO A 9 10.44 -17.33 2.37
N GLU A 10 11.34 -18.30 2.14
CA GLU A 10 11.95 -19.05 3.25
C GLU A 10 12.78 -18.10 4.14
N LEU A 11 12.26 -17.85 5.34
CA LEU A 11 12.64 -16.76 6.23
C LEU A 11 13.99 -16.95 6.91
N ASN A 12 14.86 -15.96 6.77
CA ASN A 12 15.93 -15.74 7.74
C ASN A 12 15.31 -15.14 9.02
N SER A 13 15.53 -15.76 10.18
CA SER A 13 14.81 -15.40 11.43
C SER A 13 15.05 -13.97 11.93
N GLU A 14 16.07 -13.28 11.41
CA GLU A 14 16.35 -11.87 11.69
C GLU A 14 15.43 -10.94 10.89
N GLU A 15 15.07 -11.31 9.65
CA GLU A 15 14.20 -10.52 8.77
C GLU A 15 12.76 -10.45 9.29
N ILE A 16 12.25 -11.54 9.89
CA ILE A 16 10.91 -11.57 10.52
C ILE A 16 10.80 -10.52 11.62
N LYS A 17 11.83 -10.44 12.48
CA LYS A 17 11.82 -9.53 13.63
C LYS A 17 11.93 -8.08 13.21
N PHE A 18 12.68 -7.84 12.13
CA PHE A 18 12.77 -6.54 11.51
C PHE A 18 11.37 -6.15 11.03
N ALA A 19 10.80 -6.85 10.04
CA ALA A 19 9.50 -6.50 9.43
C ALA A 19 8.36 -6.26 10.44
N ALA A 20 8.30 -7.05 11.51
CA ALA A 20 7.32 -6.86 12.58
C ALA A 20 7.45 -5.48 13.28
N GLN A 21 8.66 -4.97 13.48
CA GLN A 21 8.90 -3.64 14.06
C GLN A 21 8.42 -2.54 13.11
N GLU A 22 8.65 -2.68 11.81
CA GLU A 22 8.19 -1.71 10.81
C GLU A 22 6.67 -1.66 10.71
N HIS A 23 5.99 -2.82 10.69
CA HIS A 23 4.52 -2.87 10.72
C HIS A 23 3.96 -2.20 11.98
N VAL A 24 4.52 -2.49 13.16
CA VAL A 24 4.09 -1.87 14.42
C VAL A 24 4.21 -0.35 14.37
N GLN A 25 5.31 0.20 13.84
CA GLN A 25 5.48 1.65 13.72
C GLN A 25 4.40 2.31 12.85
N ILE A 26 4.02 1.67 11.74
CA ILE A 26 2.96 2.16 10.85
C ILE A 26 1.60 2.05 11.53
N LEU A 27 1.33 0.93 12.20
CA LEU A 27 0.08 0.70 12.94
C LEU A 27 -0.11 1.72 14.06
N ASP A 28 0.94 1.97 14.86
CA ASP A 28 0.94 2.97 15.92
C ASP A 28 0.61 4.35 15.34
N TRP A 29 1.17 4.70 14.18
CA TRP A 29 0.85 5.94 13.49
C TRP A 29 -0.63 6.04 13.12
N PHE A 30 -1.19 4.99 12.48
CA PHE A 30 -2.61 4.98 12.13
C PHE A 30 -3.51 5.09 13.36
N ILE A 31 -3.18 4.41 14.47
CA ILE A 31 -3.93 4.48 15.72
C ILE A 31 -3.90 5.91 16.28
N LEU A 32 -2.75 6.59 16.25
CA LEU A 32 -2.62 7.98 16.68
C LEU A 32 -3.48 8.95 15.85
N GLU A 33 -3.65 8.67 14.55
CA GLU A 33 -4.53 9.42 13.65
C GLU A 33 -6.02 9.03 13.78
N GLY A 34 -6.37 8.11 14.69
CA GLY A 34 -7.74 7.70 14.95
C GLY A 34 -8.20 6.48 14.12
N GLY A 35 -7.27 5.68 13.62
CA GLY A 35 -7.55 4.43 12.93
C GLY A 35 -8.21 3.39 13.83
N GLU A 36 -9.22 2.71 13.32
CA GLU A 36 -9.88 1.58 13.96
C GLU A 36 -9.14 0.28 13.58
N HIS A 37 -8.68 -0.47 14.59
CA HIS A 37 -8.01 -1.77 14.43
C HIS A 37 -8.52 -2.77 15.48
N ASP A 38 -8.54 -4.06 15.11
CA ASP A 38 -8.88 -5.16 16.01
C ASP A 38 -7.63 -5.67 16.73
N GLU A 39 -7.41 -5.20 17.96
CA GLU A 39 -6.23 -5.53 18.77
C GLU A 39 -6.03 -7.05 18.99
N GLU A 40 -7.08 -7.86 18.94
CA GLU A 40 -6.98 -9.32 19.14
C GLU A 40 -6.28 -10.03 17.98
N LYS A 41 -6.19 -9.37 16.80
CA LYS A 41 -5.66 -9.92 15.56
C LYS A 41 -4.25 -9.48 15.21
N LEU A 42 -3.71 -8.49 15.92
CA LEU A 42 -2.41 -7.85 15.65
C LEU A 42 -1.25 -8.87 15.54
N ALA A 43 -1.34 -10.01 16.24
CA ALA A 43 -0.30 -11.04 16.26
C ALA A 43 -0.57 -12.26 15.34
N GLN A 44 -1.72 -12.31 14.65
CA GLN A 44 -2.20 -13.54 14.00
C GLN A 44 -2.30 -13.45 12.47
N GLU A 45 -2.22 -12.26 11.89
CA GLU A 45 -2.44 -12.03 10.46
C GLU A 45 -1.17 -11.48 9.78
N GLU A 46 -0.87 -11.97 8.58
CA GLU A 46 0.28 -11.55 7.75
C GLU A 46 0.04 -10.18 7.07
N LEU A 47 -1.22 -9.84 6.87
CA LEU A 47 -1.69 -8.57 6.35
C LEU A 47 -2.47 -7.85 7.45
N HIS A 48 -2.00 -6.69 7.87
CA HIS A 48 -2.68 -5.91 8.91
C HIS A 48 -3.69 -4.96 8.29
N GLU A 49 -4.95 -5.11 8.67
CA GLU A 49 -6.04 -4.24 8.23
C GLU A 49 -6.28 -3.11 9.24
N VAL A 50 -6.34 -1.86 8.76
CA VAL A 50 -6.74 -0.70 9.57
C VAL A 50 -7.72 0.16 8.79
N ARG A 51 -8.70 0.74 9.47
CA ARG A 51 -9.63 1.69 8.87
C ARG A 51 -9.41 3.09 9.39
N LEU A 52 -9.12 4.04 8.51
CA LEU A 52 -8.97 5.45 8.84
C LEU A 52 -9.83 6.29 7.88
N ASP A 53 -10.60 7.24 8.41
CA ASP A 53 -11.47 8.13 7.64
C ASP A 53 -12.40 7.42 6.63
N GLY A 54 -12.88 6.23 7.00
CA GLY A 54 -13.77 5.44 6.16
C GLY A 54 -13.10 4.75 4.96
N ILE A 55 -11.77 4.83 4.84
CA ILE A 55 -10.94 4.09 3.88
C ILE A 55 -10.29 2.90 4.60
N GLN A 56 -10.25 1.76 3.93
CA GLN A 56 -9.63 0.53 4.44
C GLN A 56 -8.20 0.46 3.91
N TYR A 57 -7.25 0.26 4.82
CA TYR A 57 -5.82 0.17 4.55
C TYR A 57 -5.34 -1.24 4.90
N PHE A 58 -4.46 -1.78 4.09
CA PHE A 58 -3.84 -3.08 4.25
C PHE A 58 -2.33 -2.89 4.26
N ILE A 59 -1.67 -3.36 5.32
CA ILE A 59 -0.22 -3.24 5.52
C ILE A 59 0.36 -4.64 5.44
N GLY A 60 1.38 -4.84 4.63
CA GLY A 60 2.04 -6.14 4.51
C GLY A 60 3.33 -6.08 3.71
N PHE A 61 3.78 -7.26 3.28
CA PHE A 61 4.97 -7.37 2.44
C PHE A 61 4.76 -6.71 1.07
N PRO A 62 5.81 -6.08 0.50
CA PRO A 62 5.70 -5.41 -0.78
C PRO A 62 5.47 -6.35 -1.94
N THR A 63 4.55 -5.98 -2.83
CA THR A 63 4.11 -6.81 -3.97
C THR A 63 4.95 -6.61 -5.22
N CYS A 64 6.09 -5.90 -5.15
CA CYS A 64 7.03 -5.67 -6.27
C CYS A 64 7.76 -6.94 -6.78
N TYR A 65 7.19 -8.12 -6.51
CA TYR A 65 7.55 -9.45 -6.98
C TYR A 65 7.14 -9.72 -8.44
N LYS A 66 7.33 -8.78 -9.36
CA LYS A 66 7.35 -9.13 -10.79
C LYS A 66 8.73 -9.73 -11.07
N ASP A 67 8.76 -11.01 -11.46
CA ASP A 67 9.88 -11.93 -11.75
C ASP A 67 11.10 -11.38 -12.56
N ALA A 68 11.13 -10.10 -12.94
CA ALA A 68 12.17 -9.50 -13.78
C ALA A 68 13.31 -8.81 -13.03
N TYR A 69 13.25 -8.65 -11.70
CA TYR A 69 14.28 -7.91 -10.95
C TYR A 69 15.33 -8.78 -10.23
N TYR A 70 15.12 -10.10 -10.10
CA TYR A 70 16.07 -11.03 -9.46
C TYR A 70 16.95 -11.83 -10.45
N GLU A 71 17.15 -11.35 -11.67
CA GLU A 71 18.22 -11.88 -12.55
C GLU A 71 19.52 -11.05 -12.49
N TYR A 72 19.78 -10.33 -11.41
CA TYR A 72 21.13 -9.83 -11.16
C TYR A 72 21.51 -9.96 -9.68
N VAL A 73 21.80 -11.19 -9.26
CA VAL A 73 22.81 -11.42 -8.23
C VAL A 73 24.16 -11.10 -8.86
N SER A 74 24.41 -9.80 -9.05
CA SER A 74 25.70 -9.24 -9.40
C SER A 74 26.06 -8.33 -8.25
N ASP A 75 27.17 -8.63 -7.60
CA ASP A 75 27.83 -7.72 -6.67
C ASP A 75 27.84 -6.30 -7.26
N GLU A 76 27.57 -5.30 -6.41
CA GLU A 76 27.63 -3.85 -6.68
C GLU A 76 26.38 -3.20 -7.32
N GLU A 77 25.29 -3.05 -6.55
CA GLU A 77 24.43 -1.84 -6.53
C GLU A 77 23.42 -1.96 -5.36
N GLU A 78 23.54 -1.11 -4.33
CA GLU A 78 22.52 -0.97 -3.27
C GLU A 78 21.24 -0.41 -3.90
N TYR A 79 20.33 -1.27 -4.34
CA TYR A 79 18.95 -0.86 -4.59
C TYR A 79 18.23 -0.74 -3.24
N ASP A 80 17.41 0.32 -3.13
CA ASP A 80 16.64 0.66 -1.96
C ASP A 80 15.49 -0.37 -1.79
N ASP A 81 15.79 -1.51 -1.17
CA ASP A 81 14.84 -2.60 -0.98
C ASP A 81 13.63 -2.11 -0.16
N CYS A 82 12.45 -2.17 -0.79
CA CYS A 82 11.19 -1.93 -0.10
C CYS A 82 10.95 -3.07 0.89
N VAL A 83 10.52 -2.73 2.11
CA VAL A 83 10.33 -3.69 3.20
C VAL A 83 8.87 -3.78 3.64
N VAL A 84 8.07 -2.76 3.34
CA VAL A 84 6.64 -2.72 3.63
C VAL A 84 5.88 -2.07 2.47
N GLU A 85 4.68 -2.56 2.21
CA GLU A 85 3.69 -1.93 1.35
C GLU A 85 2.40 -1.66 2.12
N ILE A 86 1.84 -0.49 1.87
CA ILE A 86 0.54 -0.08 2.37
C ILE A 86 -0.37 0.13 1.18
N ALA A 87 -1.44 -0.64 1.11
CA ALA A 87 -2.47 -0.52 0.10
C ALA A 87 -3.75 0.07 0.69
N ALA A 88 -4.23 1.17 0.13
CA ALA A 88 -5.50 1.78 0.48
C ALA A 88 -6.57 1.37 -0.54
N LEU A 89 -7.64 0.73 -0.08
CA LEU A 89 -8.86 0.54 -0.86
C LEU A 89 -9.65 1.87 -0.88
N ALA A 90 -9.19 2.80 -1.70
CA ALA A 90 -9.76 4.14 -1.80
C ALA A 90 -11.21 4.12 -2.30
N VAL A 91 -11.50 3.21 -3.24
CA VAL A 91 -12.82 3.05 -3.87
C VAL A 91 -13.20 1.58 -3.89
N HIS A 92 -14.44 1.30 -3.47
CA HIS A 92 -15.02 -0.04 -3.49
C HIS A 92 -16.46 0.01 -3.98
N GLY A 93 -16.78 -0.80 -5.00
CA GLY A 93 -18.14 -0.96 -5.54
C GLY A 93 -18.68 0.25 -6.30
N ALA A 94 -17.82 1.06 -6.90
CA ALA A 94 -18.26 2.19 -7.71
C ALA A 94 -19.01 1.71 -8.99
N PRO A 95 -20.12 2.34 -9.39
CA PRO A 95 -20.95 1.90 -10.51
C PRO A 95 -20.39 2.38 -11.87
N TYR A 96 -19.07 2.35 -12.04
CA TYR A 96 -18.37 2.89 -13.20
C TYR A 96 -17.49 1.82 -13.84
N SER A 97 -17.37 1.85 -15.17
CA SER A 97 -16.43 1.01 -15.89
C SER A 97 -14.98 1.39 -15.55
N ASN A 98 -14.04 0.46 -15.73
CA ASN A 98 -12.62 0.73 -15.51
C ASN A 98 -12.11 1.89 -16.37
N GLU A 99 -12.58 2.03 -17.61
CA GLU A 99 -12.24 3.18 -18.47
C GLU A 99 -12.71 4.52 -17.86
N SER A 100 -13.88 4.53 -17.21
CA SER A 100 -14.40 5.72 -16.55
C SER A 100 -13.62 6.02 -15.28
N LEU A 101 -13.31 4.99 -14.49
CA LEU A 101 -12.45 5.11 -13.31
C LEU A 101 -11.07 5.66 -13.68
N GLN A 102 -10.47 5.18 -14.78
CA GLN A 102 -9.17 5.68 -15.28
C GLN A 102 -9.22 7.19 -15.52
N LYS A 103 -10.27 7.68 -16.19
CA LYS A 103 -10.46 9.12 -16.43
C LYS A 103 -10.67 9.92 -15.16
N PHE A 104 -11.31 9.34 -14.13
CA PHE A 104 -11.51 10.02 -12.85
C PHE A 104 -10.23 10.10 -12.02
N VAL A 105 -9.38 9.07 -12.07
CA VAL A 105 -8.14 9.03 -11.28
C VAL A 105 -6.95 9.67 -11.99
N GLU A 106 -6.97 9.81 -13.32
CA GLU A 106 -5.91 10.43 -14.12
C GLU A 106 -5.44 11.80 -13.57
N PRO A 107 -6.32 12.72 -13.12
CA PRO A 107 -5.88 14.02 -12.58
C PRO A 107 -5.14 13.94 -11.23
N VAL A 108 -5.35 12.87 -10.47
CA VAL A 108 -4.70 12.62 -9.17
C VAL A 108 -3.59 11.57 -9.26
N GLN A 109 -3.33 11.07 -10.47
CA GLN A 109 -2.32 10.06 -10.71
C GLN A 109 -0.92 10.64 -10.52
N ILE A 110 -0.11 9.99 -9.69
CA ILE A 110 1.26 10.39 -9.44
C ILE A 110 2.15 9.58 -10.37
N ILE A 111 2.73 10.25 -11.36
CA ILE A 111 3.79 9.67 -12.19
C ILE A 111 5.09 9.83 -11.40
N SER A 112 5.54 8.76 -10.73
CA SER A 112 6.84 8.71 -10.07
C SER A 112 7.73 7.72 -10.80
N ASP A 113 8.92 8.16 -11.18
CA ASP A 113 9.93 7.32 -11.84
C ASP A 113 10.38 6.11 -10.97
N ASN A 114 10.11 6.16 -9.66
CA ASN A 114 10.54 5.13 -8.69
C ASN A 114 9.38 4.25 -8.15
N HIS A 115 8.17 4.33 -8.72
CA HIS A 115 7.02 3.46 -8.36
C HIS A 115 6.68 3.36 -6.86
N PHE A 116 7.09 4.35 -6.05
CA PHE A 116 6.82 4.33 -4.60
C PHE A 116 5.35 4.52 -4.28
N ILE A 117 4.58 5.18 -5.14
CA ILE A 117 3.12 5.27 -5.04
C ILE A 117 2.52 4.88 -6.38
N GLU A 118 1.51 4.03 -6.35
CA GLU A 118 0.81 3.50 -7.51
C GLU A 118 -0.69 3.62 -7.27
N ILE A 119 -1.45 4.03 -8.30
CA ILE A 119 -2.91 4.06 -8.25
C ILE A 119 -3.39 3.07 -9.30
N ASP A 120 -3.98 1.98 -8.83
CA ASP A 120 -4.37 0.85 -9.66
C ASP A 120 -5.88 0.67 -9.68
N ILE A 121 -6.39 0.39 -10.87
CA ILE A 121 -7.78 -0.02 -11.08
C ILE A 121 -7.76 -1.52 -11.28
N ILE A 122 -8.49 -2.25 -10.45
CA ILE A 122 -8.47 -3.72 -10.50
C ILE A 122 -9.30 -4.18 -11.69
N ASP A 123 -8.63 -4.71 -12.71
CA ASP A 123 -9.29 -5.14 -13.94
C ASP A 123 -10.31 -6.26 -13.73
N ASP A 124 -10.04 -7.15 -12.77
CA ASP A 124 -10.89 -8.30 -12.46
C ASP A 124 -12.08 -7.97 -11.53
N LEU A 125 -12.07 -6.77 -10.91
CA LEU A 125 -13.08 -6.33 -9.94
C LEU A 125 -13.54 -4.92 -10.28
N GLU A 126 -14.58 -4.82 -11.11
CA GLU A 126 -15.16 -3.54 -11.50
C GLU A 126 -15.51 -2.67 -10.28
N GLY A 127 -15.29 -1.36 -10.41
CA GLY A 127 -15.64 -0.41 -9.36
C GLY A 127 -14.65 -0.34 -8.21
N MET A 128 -13.44 -0.89 -8.36
CA MET A 128 -12.40 -0.86 -7.32
C MET A 128 -11.16 -0.07 -7.74
N VAL A 129 -10.66 0.76 -6.83
CA VAL A 129 -9.41 1.52 -7.02
C VAL A 129 -8.56 1.41 -5.77
N TRP A 130 -7.30 1.03 -5.97
CA TRP A 130 -6.27 0.88 -4.96
C TRP A 130 -5.27 2.02 -5.07
N VAL A 131 -4.76 2.46 -3.93
CA VAL A 131 -3.58 3.33 -3.86
C VAL A 131 -2.54 2.59 -3.04
N CYS A 132 -1.46 2.16 -3.67
CA CYS A 132 -0.39 1.43 -3.03
C CYS A 132 0.78 2.37 -2.78
N ARG A 133 1.40 2.26 -1.61
CA ARG A 133 2.69 2.91 -1.33
C ARG A 133 3.67 1.91 -0.75
N ARG A 134 4.89 1.90 -1.30
CA ARG A 134 5.99 1.05 -0.85
C ARG A 134 6.98 1.91 -0.06
N PHE A 135 7.52 1.34 1.01
CA PHE A 135 8.46 2.00 1.90
C PHE A 135 9.75 1.21 2.03
N THR A 136 10.89 1.91 1.89
CA THR A 136 12.20 1.37 2.24
C THR A 136 12.42 1.48 3.75
N LYS A 137 13.37 0.70 4.26
CA LYS A 137 13.82 0.81 5.66
C LYS A 137 14.25 2.23 6.04
N ALA A 138 15.00 2.89 5.16
CA ALA A 138 15.47 4.26 5.38
C ALA A 138 14.32 5.27 5.48
N GLN A 139 13.27 5.10 4.66
CA GLN A 139 12.09 5.96 4.69
C GLN A 139 11.29 5.80 5.98
N LEU A 140 11.17 4.57 6.51
CA LEU A 140 10.47 4.31 7.77
C LEU A 140 11.22 4.89 8.97
N ALA A 141 12.55 4.85 8.96
CA ALA A 141 13.39 5.43 10.01
C ALA A 141 13.61 6.95 9.86
N SER A 142 13.13 7.56 8.77
CA SER A 142 13.33 8.97 8.46
C SER A 142 12.49 9.89 9.36
N GLU A 143 13.03 11.07 9.67
CA GLU A 143 12.26 12.15 10.31
C GLU A 143 11.06 12.61 9.46
N ASP A 144 11.10 12.35 8.15
CA ASP A 144 10.04 12.72 7.20
C ASP A 144 8.93 11.65 7.08
N PHE A 145 9.03 10.54 7.82
CA PHE A 145 8.05 9.44 7.76
C PHE A 145 6.60 9.91 7.93
N HIS A 146 6.35 10.80 8.89
CA HIS A 146 5.02 11.38 9.13
C HIS A 146 4.46 12.13 7.91
N ASN A 147 5.29 12.93 7.24
CA ASN A 147 4.86 13.68 6.06
C ASN A 147 4.59 12.72 4.89
N MET A 148 5.41 11.68 4.73
CA MET A 148 5.20 10.64 3.71
C MET A 148 3.89 9.87 3.92
N MET A 149 3.57 9.49 5.17
CA MET A 149 2.31 8.85 5.53
C MET A 149 1.11 9.78 5.31
N SER A 150 1.21 11.02 5.78
CA SER A 150 0.16 12.03 5.61
C SER A 150 -0.12 12.31 4.13
N TYR A 151 0.93 12.38 3.31
CA TYR A 151 0.83 12.55 1.86
C TYR A 151 0.12 11.35 1.22
N PHE A 152 0.50 10.13 1.57
CA PHE A 152 -0.16 8.90 1.10
C PHE A 152 -1.66 8.84 1.46
N VAL A 153 -2.01 9.17 2.70
CA VAL A 153 -3.41 9.26 3.15
C VAL A 153 -4.14 10.35 2.36
N GLY A 154 -3.51 11.49 2.10
CA GLY A 154 -4.06 12.57 1.28
C GLY A 154 -4.42 12.09 -0.13
N ILE A 155 -3.50 11.39 -0.81
CA ILE A 155 -3.74 10.83 -2.15
C ILE A 155 -4.91 9.85 -2.14
N SER A 156 -4.97 8.96 -1.14
CA SER A 156 -6.06 8.00 -1.00
C SER A 156 -7.43 8.70 -0.90
N LYS A 157 -7.47 9.83 -0.19
CA LYS A 157 -8.68 10.67 -0.09
C LYS A 157 -8.99 11.39 -1.40
N ASP A 158 -7.98 11.91 -2.09
CA ASP A 158 -8.14 12.60 -3.36
C ASP A 158 -8.67 11.65 -4.46
N VAL A 159 -8.17 10.41 -4.51
CA VAL A 159 -8.70 9.36 -5.40
C VAL A 159 -10.16 9.07 -5.10
N ARG A 160 -10.50 8.85 -3.82
CA ARG A 160 -11.88 8.63 -3.39
C ARG A 160 -12.78 9.82 -3.77
N TYR A 161 -12.30 11.03 -3.54
CA TYR A 161 -13.02 12.25 -3.87
C TYR A 161 -13.23 12.39 -5.38
N ALA A 162 -12.21 12.13 -6.19
CA ALA A 162 -12.30 12.22 -7.65
C ALA A 162 -13.38 11.29 -8.21
N VAL A 163 -13.47 10.06 -7.69
CA VAL A 163 -14.48 9.08 -8.14
C VAL A 163 -15.90 9.41 -7.65
N PHE A 164 -16.07 9.84 -6.40
CA PHE A 164 -17.42 10.03 -5.82
C PHE A 164 -17.94 11.47 -5.82
N SER A 165 -17.07 12.45 -6.10
CA SER A 165 -17.41 13.88 -6.05
C SER A 165 -17.29 14.58 -7.40
N GLY A 166 -16.72 13.89 -8.41
CA GLY A 166 -16.50 14.38 -9.77
C GLY A 166 -17.75 14.44 -10.67
N ASN A 167 -18.90 14.82 -10.14
CA ASN A 167 -20.04 15.23 -10.98
C ASN A 167 -19.76 16.62 -11.58
N TYR A 168 -19.15 16.65 -12.77
CA TYR A 168 -19.29 17.75 -13.73
C TYR A 168 -20.01 17.25 -14.98
#